data_AF-A0A401FQ14-F1
#
_entry.id   AF-A0A401FQ14-F1
#
_cell.length_a   1.000
_cell.length_b   1.000
_cell.length_c   1.000
_cell.angle_alpha   90.00
_cell.angle_beta   90.00
_cell.angle_gamma   90.00
#
_symmetry.space_group_name_H-M   'P 1'
#
loop_
_entity.id
_entity.type
_entity.pdbx_description
1 polymer ?
#
loop_
_entity_poly.entity_id
_entity_poly.type
_entity_poly.pdbx_seq_one_letter_code
_entity_poly.pdbx_strand_id
1 'polypeptide(L)' 'MDKHLSACTSVLVGKNASIDGSTMIARNDDTFLPLTPQRFYVHEAVSGRKETWVSNQNGFTAEMPENGYRYWQLQT' A
#
# COMPACT_ATOMS: atom_id res chain seq x y z
N MET A 1 26.90 -2.52 -8.81
CA MET A 1 25.43 -2.49 -8.68
C MET A 1 25.12 -2.71 -7.21
N ASP A 2 24.72 -1.66 -6.50
CA ASP A 2 24.30 -1.81 -5.11
C ASP A 2 22.99 -2.58 -5.07
N LYS A 3 22.97 -3.64 -4.26
CA LYS A 3 21.80 -4.50 -4.12
C LYS A 3 20.80 -3.76 -3.23
N HIS A 4 19.65 -3.38 -3.78
CA HIS A 4 18.59 -2.76 -3.01
C HIS A 4 17.97 -3.82 -2.08
N LEU A 5 18.42 -3.87 -0.82
CA LEU A 5 17.92 -4.81 0.18
C LEU A 5 16.62 -4.23 0.78
N SER A 6 15.51 -4.92 0.54
CA SER A 6 14.25 -4.74 1.26
C SER A 6 13.95 -6.06 1.97
N ALA A 7 13.45 -5.97 3.20
CA ALA A 7 13.07 -7.11 4.01
C ALA A 7 11.63 -6.93 4.48
N CYS A 8 10.82 -7.97 4.39
CA CYS A 8 9.47 -7.96 4.91
C CYS A 8 9.07 -9.36 5.36
N THR A 9 8.22 -9.41 6.37
CA THR A 9 7.56 -10.60 6.87
C THR A 9 6.05 -10.37 6.79
N SER A 10 5.34 -11.35 6.25
CA SER A 10 3.88 -11.30 6.12
C SER A 10 3.24 -12.37 7.00
N VAL A 11 2.09 -12.04 7.56
CA VAL A 11 1.23 -12.98 8.30
C VAL A 11 -0.16 -12.95 7.68
N LEU A 12 -0.67 -14.14 7.34
CA LEU A 12 -2.00 -14.34 6.81
C LEU A 12 -2.78 -15.26 7.75
N VAL A 13 -3.96 -14.82 8.18
CA VAL A 13 -4.85 -15.63 9.04
C VAL A 13 -6.22 -15.68 8.39
N GLY A 14 -6.64 -16.88 7.99
CA GLY A 14 -7.97 -17.10 7.45
C GLY A 14 -9.04 -17.03 8.56
N LYS A 15 -10.27 -16.66 8.19
CA LYS A 15 -11.41 -16.55 9.13
C LYS A 15 -11.67 -17.77 10.02
N ASN A 16 -11.31 -18.97 9.60
CA ASN A 16 -11.52 -20.19 10.40
C ASN A 16 -10.31 -20.52 11.29
N ALA A 17 -9.22 -19.74 11.18
CA ALA A 17 -8.00 -19.89 11.96
C ALA A 17 -7.81 -18.76 12.99
N SER A 18 -8.54 -17.64 12.84
CA SER A 18 -8.55 -16.55 13.81
C SER A 18 -9.46 -16.89 15.01
N ILE A 19 -9.15 -16.28 16.16
CA ILE A 19 -9.92 -16.49 17.40
C ILE A 19 -11.32 -15.87 17.35
N ASP A 20 -11.51 -14.83 16.54
CA ASP A 20 -12.72 -14.02 16.46
C ASP A 20 -13.49 -14.17 15.13
N GLY A 21 -13.02 -15.02 14.22
CA GLY A 21 -13.64 -15.20 12.91
C GLY A 21 -13.26 -14.14 11.87
N SER A 22 -12.41 -13.16 12.20
CA SER A 22 -11.95 -12.15 11.24
C SER A 22 -10.93 -12.72 10.26
N THR A 23 -10.78 -12.09 9.08
CA THR A 23 -9.65 -12.39 8.18
C THR A 23 -8.57 -11.32 8.37
N MET A 24 -7.33 -11.73 8.59
CA MET A 24 -6.21 -10.81 8.83
C MET A 24 -5.14 -10.95 7.77
N ILE A 25 -4.71 -9.81 7.23
CA ILE A 25 -3.53 -9.65 6.40
C ILE A 25 -2.62 -8.63 7.08
N ALA A 26 -1.38 -9.00 7.37
CA ALA A 26 -0.43 -8.14 8.06
C ALA A 26 0.97 -8.29 7.46
N ARG A 27 1.75 -7.21 7.52
CA ARG A 27 3.14 -7.15 7.04
C ARG A 27 3.89 -6.09 7.84
N ASN A 28 5.15 -6.34 8.20
CA ASN A 28 6.07 -5.25 8.56
C ASN A 28 6.68 -4.67 7.27
N ASP A 29 6.63 -3.35 7.13
CA ASP A 29 7.16 -2.65 5.97
C ASP A 29 8.57 -2.14 6.27
N ASP A 30 9.55 -3.06 6.33
CA ASP A 30 10.93 -2.64 6.57
C ASP A 30 11.50 -1.97 5.32
N THR A 31 12.12 -0.82 5.55
CA THR A 31 12.78 -0.01 4.53
C THR A 31 14.29 -0.14 4.66
N PHE A 32 15.04 0.38 3.68
CA PHE A 32 16.50 0.33 3.70
C PHE A 32 17.12 1.13 4.86
N LEU A 33 16.47 2.24 5.25
CA LEU A 33 16.93 3.08 6.35
C LEU A 33 16.19 2.75 7.64
N PRO A 34 16.84 2.83 8.81
CA PRO A 34 16.20 2.55 10.09
C PRO A 34 15.10 3.55 10.46
N LEU A 35 15.14 4.76 9.90
CA LEU A 35 14.15 5.80 10.11
C LEU A 35 13.47 6.12 8.77
N THR A 36 12.21 5.70 8.63
CA THR A 36 11.33 6.12 7.53
C THR A 36 10.03 6.60 8.14
N PRO A 37 9.75 7.92 8.10
CA PRO A 37 8.50 8.47 8.60
C PRO A 37 7.30 7.81 7.92
N GLN A 38 6.36 7.32 8.70
CA GLN A 38 5.15 6.70 8.21
C GLN A 38 3.96 7.61 8.51
N ARG A 39 3.09 7.84 7.52
CA ARG A 39 1.86 8.61 7.68
C ARG A 39 0.64 7.75 7.35
N PHE A 40 -0.33 7.73 8.25
CA PHE A 40 -1.67 7.23 7.93
C PHE A 40 -2.44 8.30 7.15
N TYR A 41 -2.84 8.00 5.92
CA TYR A 41 -3.52 8.92 5.03
C TYR A 41 -4.83 8.30 4.52
N VAL A 42 -5.87 9.13 4.47
CA VAL A 42 -7.19 8.77 3.92
C VAL A 42 -7.33 9.45 2.57
N HIS A 43 -7.46 8.65 1.52
CA HIS A 43 -7.82 9.13 0.20
C HIS A 43 -9.33 9.17 0.09
N GLU A 44 -9.89 10.33 -0.20
CA GLU A 44 -11.33 10.50 -0.42
C GLU A 44 -11.82 9.72 -1.65
N ALA A 45 -13.13 9.42 -1.66
CA ALA A 45 -13.76 8.87 -2.86
C ALA A 45 -13.73 9.92 -3.98
N VAL A 46 -13.57 9.47 -5.23
CA VAL A 46 -13.50 10.34 -6.40
C VAL A 46 -14.50 9.91 -7.46
N SER A 47 -15.00 10.88 -8.22
CA SER A 47 -15.87 10.66 -9.38
C SER A 47 -15.52 11.66 -10.47
N GLY A 48 -15.64 11.24 -11.74
CA GLY A 48 -15.31 12.09 -12.88
C GLY A 48 -13.82 12.37 -13.05
N ARG A 49 -12.93 11.58 -12.42
CA ARG A 49 -11.47 11.77 -12.49
C ARG A 49 -10.97 11.54 -13.92
N LYS A 50 -10.10 12.43 -14.40
CA LYS A 50 -9.39 12.31 -15.68
C LYS A 50 -7.90 12.58 -15.44
N GLU A 51 -7.24 11.60 -14.83
CA GLU A 51 -5.85 11.72 -14.37
C GLU A 51 -5.03 10.49 -14.79
N THR A 52 -3.81 10.74 -15.24
CA THR A 52 -2.79 9.71 -15.48
C THR A 52 -1.89 9.60 -14.25
N TRP A 53 -1.77 8.41 -13.68
CA TRP A 53 -0.79 8.12 -12.64
C TRP A 53 0.58 7.89 -13.25
N VAL A 54 1.62 8.46 -12.63
CA VAL A 54 3.02 8.30 -13.05
C VAL A 54 3.83 7.78 -11.87
N SER A 55 4.51 6.65 -12.06
CA SER A 55 5.41 6.04 -11.10
C SER A 55 6.66 6.88 -10.90
N ASN A 56 6.96 7.22 -9.64
CA ASN A 56 8.18 7.92 -9.25
C ASN A 56 9.45 7.03 -9.33
N GLN A 57 9.30 5.70 -9.43
CA GLN A 57 10.44 4.77 -9.38
C GLN A 57 10.99 4.40 -10.76
N ASN A 58 10.13 4.31 -11.77
CA ASN A 58 10.51 3.71 -13.06
C ASN A 58 9.83 4.37 -14.28
N GLY A 59 9.11 5.47 -14.09
CA GLY A 59 8.44 6.20 -15.18
C GLY A 59 7.26 5.46 -15.81
N PHE A 60 6.81 4.34 -15.24
CA PHE A 60 5.56 3.69 -15.66
C PHE A 60 4.38 4.66 -15.54
N THR A 61 3.47 4.63 -16.52
CA THR A 61 2.27 5.46 -16.52
C THR A 61 1.02 4.62 -16.75
N ALA A 62 -0.09 5.01 -16.12
CA ALA A 62 -1.39 4.38 -16.32
C ALA A 62 -2.53 5.39 -16.11
N GLU A 63 -3.56 5.32 -16.94
CA GLU A 63 -4.81 6.05 -16.73
C GLU A 63 -5.52 5.55 -15.47
N MET A 64 -5.91 6.47 -14.59
CA MET A 64 -6.66 6.10 -13.39
C MET A 64 -8.14 5.93 -13.71
N PRO A 65 -8.86 5.02 -13.01
CA PRO A 65 -10.30 4.89 -13.15
C PRO A 65 -11.03 6.21 -12.87
N GLU A 66 -12.10 6.48 -13.61
CA GLU A 66 -12.90 7.69 -13.46
C GLU A 66 -13.56 7.79 -12.07
N ASN A 67 -14.00 6.65 -11.53
CA ASN A 67 -14.62 6.54 -10.22
C ASN A 67 -13.77 5.66 -9.29
N GLY A 68 -13.57 6.10 -8.06
CA GLY A 68 -12.78 5.40 -7.05
C GLY A 68 -13.39 5.51 -5.65
N TYR A 69 -13.35 4.42 -4.89
CA TYR A 69 -13.80 4.41 -3.50
C TYR A 69 -12.77 5.09 -2.58
N ARG A 70 -13.25 5.60 -1.44
CA ARG A 70 -12.40 6.04 -0.34
C ARG A 70 -11.55 4.87 0.17
N TYR A 71 -10.26 5.09 0.42
CA TYR A 71 -9.38 4.06 0.96
C TYR A 71 -8.32 4.65 1.90
N TRP A 72 -7.73 3.79 2.73
CA TRP A 72 -6.64 4.14 3.62
C TRP A 72 -5.32 3.68 3.04
N GLN A 73 -4.26 4.46 3.28
CA GLN A 73 -2.91 4.14 2.89
C GLN A 73 -1.96 4.43 4.05
N LEU A 74 -1.00 3.54 4.26
CA LEU A 74 0.22 3.86 4.98
C LEU A 74 1.23 4.39 3.96
N GLN A 75 1.62 5.66 4.10
CA GLN A 75 2.57 6.34 3.22
C GLN A 75 3.94 6.41 3.88
N THR A 76 4.94 5.89 3.16
CA THR A 76 6.37 5.94 3.48
C THR A 76 7.03 7.17 2.87
#